data_AF-A0A1T5K2P6-F1
#
_entry.id   AF-A0A1T5K2P6-F1
#
_cell.length_a   1.000
_cell.length_b   1.000
_cell.length_c   1.000
_cell.angle_alpha   90.00
_cell.angle_beta   90.00
_cell.angle_gamma   90.00
#
_symmetry.space_group_name_H-M   'P 1'
#
loop_
_entity.id
_entity.type
_entity.pdbx_description
1 polymer ?
#
loop_
_entity_poly.entity_id
_entity_poly.type
_entity_poly.pdbx_seq_one_letter_code
_entity_poly.pdbx_strand_id
1 'polypeptide(L)' 'MSKPKCKLIGEDGNVFSLMAIASKTLKEAKMKDKADEMVEKVMASGSYLEALAVISAYVEIV' A
#
# COMPACT_ATOMS: atom_id res chain seq x y z
N MET A 1 3.48 -17.40 -1.53
CA MET A 1 4.08 -16.18 -2.11
C MET A 1 4.12 -15.13 -1.01
N SER A 2 5.31 -14.64 -0.64
CA SER A 2 5.45 -13.68 0.46
C SER A 2 5.12 -12.28 -0.01
N LYS A 3 4.14 -11.62 0.61
CA LYS A 3 3.93 -10.19 0.42
C LYS A 3 5.13 -9.45 1.01
N PRO A 4 5.59 -8.35 0.41
CA PRO A 4 6.65 -7.57 1.01
C PRO A 4 6.14 -6.91 2.29
N LYS A 5 6.99 -6.93 3.32
CA LYS A 5 6.70 -6.33 4.62
C LYS A 5 6.81 -4.82 4.52
N CYS A 6 5.74 -4.12 4.87
CA CYS A 6 5.62 -2.68 4.78
C CYS A 6 5.30 -2.15 6.17
N LYS A 7 6.19 -1.31 6.69
CA LYS A 7 6.13 -0.85 8.07
C LYS A 7 5.22 0.37 8.15
N LEU A 8 3.92 0.13 8.29
CA LEU A 8 2.87 1.17 8.29
C LEU A 8 2.32 1.42 9.70
N ILE A 9 2.57 0.52 10.65
CA ILE A 9 2.11 0.68 12.03
C ILE A 9 2.99 1.73 12.73
N GLY A 10 2.35 2.81 13.21
CA GLY A 10 3.02 3.91 13.90
C GLY A 10 3.49 5.04 12.99
N GLU A 11 3.19 4.99 11.69
CA GLU A 11 3.32 6.17 10.84
C GLU A 11 2.10 7.08 10.99
N ASP A 12 2.30 8.25 11.59
CA ASP A 12 1.35 9.36 11.60
C ASP A 12 1.22 9.91 10.17
N GLY A 13 0.33 9.30 9.39
CA GLY A 13 0.18 9.61 7.98
C GLY A 13 -1.25 9.42 7.47
N ASN A 14 -1.64 10.28 6.54
CA ASN A 14 -2.83 10.05 5.73
C ASN A 14 -2.64 8.84 4.81
N VAL A 15 -3.72 8.35 4.20
CA VAL A 15 -3.63 7.13 3.37
C VAL A 15 -2.74 7.28 2.15
N PHE A 16 -2.52 8.52 1.68
CA PHE A 16 -1.60 8.81 0.58
C PHE A 16 -0.13 8.61 0.98
N SER A 17 0.26 8.96 2.21
CA SER A 17 1.58 8.62 2.75
C SER A 17 1.77 7.11 2.84
N LEU A 18 0.78 6.39 3.38
CA LEU A 18 0.81 4.92 3.48
C LEU A 18 0.89 4.26 2.09
N MET A 19 0.12 4.77 1.14
CA MET A 19 0.15 4.35 -0.26
C MET A 19 1.53 4.56 -0.90
N ALA A 20 2.16 5.71 -0.67
CA ALA A 20 3.48 6.00 -1.23
C ALA A 20 4.53 5.00 -0.71
N ILE A 21 4.44 4.65 0.57
CA ILE A 21 5.37 3.74 1.24
C ILE A 21 5.14 2.31 0.76
N ALA A 22 3.89 1.84 0.71
CA ALA A 22 3.55 0.55 0.15
C ALA A 22 3.94 0.43 -1.34
N SER A 23 3.74 1.49 -2.14
CA SER A 23 4.13 1.54 -3.56
C SER A 23 5.65 1.42 -3.71
N LYS A 24 6.41 2.09 -2.83
CA LYS A 24 7.87 1.98 -2.79
C LYS A 24 8.30 0.54 -2.46
N THR A 25 7.72 -0.07 -1.42
CA THR A 25 8.03 -1.45 -1.02
C THR A 25 7.75 -2.45 -2.15
N LEU A 26 6.62 -2.29 -2.85
CA LEU A 26 6.26 -3.14 -4.00
C LEU A 26 7.25 -2.96 -5.16
N LYS A 27 7.68 -1.73 -5.45
CA LYS A 27 8.69 -1.44 -6.48
C LYS A 27 10.04 -2.04 -6.14
N GLU A 28 10.47 -1.99 -4.87
CA GLU A 28 11.69 -2.64 -4.38
C GLU A 28 11.62 -4.17 -4.51
N ALA A 29 10.44 -4.75 -4.32
CA ALA A 29 10.18 -6.16 -4.56
C ALA A 29 10.05 -6.54 -6.06
N LYS A 30 10.37 -5.63 -6.99
CA LYS A 30 10.18 -5.78 -8.45
C LYS A 30 8.71 -6.01 -8.87
N MET A 31 7.75 -5.69 -8.01
CA MET A 31 6.30 -5.80 -8.25
C MET A 31 5.72 -4.46 -8.70
N LYS A 32 6.35 -3.82 -9.69
CA LYS A 32 5.96 -2.48 -10.16
C LYS A 32 4.51 -2.42 -10.67
N ASP A 33 4.08 -3.46 -11.37
CA ASP A 33 2.71 -3.63 -11.87
C ASP A 33 1.67 -3.59 -10.73
N LYS A 34 1.90 -4.38 -9.67
CA LYS A 34 1.06 -4.38 -8.47
C LYS A 34 1.06 -3.04 -7.74
N ALA A 35 2.19 -2.32 -7.78
CA ALA A 35 2.29 -1.00 -7.17
C ALA A 35 1.39 0.02 -7.88
N ASP A 36 1.28 -0.07 -9.20
CA ASP A 36 0.41 0.80 -10.01
C ASP A 36 -1.06 0.47 -9.76
N GLU A 37 -1.43 -0.82 -9.81
CA GLU A 37 -2.79 -1.29 -9.55
C GLU A 37 -3.28 -0.91 -8.14
N MET A 38 -2.40 -1.02 -7.14
CA MET A 38 -2.71 -0.61 -5.77
C MET A 38 -2.99 0.90 -5.68
N VAL A 39 -2.19 1.73 -6.36
CA VAL A 39 -2.36 3.19 -6.36
C VAL A 39 -3.69 3.57 -7.00
N GLU A 40 -4.04 2.97 -8.14
CA GLU A 40 -5.33 3.21 -8.80
C GLU A 40 -6.51 2.84 -7.88
N LYS A 41 -6.45 1.68 -7.21
CA LYS A 41 -7.50 1.23 -6.29
C LYS A 41 -7.60 2.10 -5.04
N VAL A 42 -6.47 2.56 -4.50
CA VAL A 42 -6.44 3.50 -3.37
C VAL A 42 -7.03 4.85 -3.78
N MET A 43 -6.69 5.36 -4.96
CA MET A 43 -7.23 6.61 -5.51
C MET A 43 -8.74 6.53 -5.79
N ALA A 44 -9.24 5.35 -6.15
CA ALA A 44 -10.67 5.08 -6.32
C ALA A 44 -11.43 4.85 -5.00
N SER A 45 -10.73 4.71 -3.88
CA SER A 45 -11.35 4.46 -2.57
C SER A 45 -11.95 5.75 -2.00
N GLY A 46 -13.20 5.68 -1.53
CA GLY A 46 -13.89 6.84 -0.96
C GLY A 46 -13.57 7.10 0.52
N SER A 47 -12.95 6.13 1.19
CA SER A 47 -12.73 6.15 2.63
C SER A 47 -11.31 5.73 2.99
N TYR A 48 -10.79 6.30 4.08
CA TYR A 48 -9.47 5.92 4.63
C TYR A 48 -9.37 4.41 4.88
N LEU A 49 -10.40 3.81 5.48
CA LEU A 49 -10.42 2.37 5.78
C LEU A 49 -10.44 1.50 4.54
N GLU A 50 -11.16 1.90 3.49
CA GLU A 50 -11.18 1.18 2.21
C GLU A 50 -9.80 1.21 1.55
N ALA A 51 -9.18 2.39 1.50
CA ALA A 51 -7.85 2.55 0.98
C ALA A 51 -6.80 1.75 1.80
N LEU A 52 -6.93 1.72 3.13
CA LEU A 52 -6.09 0.89 3.99
C LEU A 52 -6.27 -0.61 3.73
N ALA A 53 -7.52 -1.06 3.55
CA ALA A 53 -7.83 -2.44 3.21
C ALA A 53 -7.20 -2.85 1.87
N VAL A 54 -7.29 -1.97 0.86
CA VAL A 54 -6.61 -2.15 -0.43
C VAL A 54 -5.10 -2.31 -0.21
N ILE A 55 -4.45 -1.39 0.50
CA ILE A 55 -2.99 -1.46 0.76
C ILE A 55 -2.61 -2.80 1.43
N SER A 56 -3.36 -3.24 2.44
CA SER A 56 -3.14 -4.52 3.13
C SER A 56 -3.31 -5.77 2.25
N ALA A 57 -4.02 -5.64 1.12
CA ALA A 57 -4.14 -6.71 0.14
C ALA A 57 -2.81 -6.95 -0.60
N TYR A 58 -2.02 -5.90 -0.83
CA TYR A 58 -0.77 -5.97 -1.61
C TYR A 58 0.48 -6.12 -0.74
N VAL A 59 0.50 -5.51 0.44
CA VAL A 59 1.64 -5.55 1.36
C VAL A 59 1.26 -6.17 2.69
N GLU A 60 2.24 -6.79 3.36
CA GLU A 60 2.06 -7.23 4.74
C GLU A 60 2.38 -6.05 5.67
N ILE A 61 1.37 -5.58 6.39
CA ILE A 61 1.51 -4.49 7.35
C ILE A 61 2.24 -5.01 8.59
N VAL A 62 3.41 -4.43 8.90
CA VAL A 62 4.24 -4.78 10.07
C VAL A 62 4.62 -3.56 10.90
#